data_AF-A0A8J4Q322-F1
#
_entry.id   AF-A0A8J4Q322-F1
#
_cell.length_a   1.000
_cell.length_b   1.000
_cell.length_c   1.000
_cell.angle_alpha   90.00
_cell.angle_beta   90.00
_cell.angle_gamma   90.00
#
_symmetry.space_group_name_H-M   'P 1'
#
loop_
_entity.id
_entity.type
_entity.pdbx_description
1 polymer ?
#
loop_
_entity_poly.entity_id
_entity_poly.type
_entity_poly.pdbx_seq_one_letter_code
_entity_poly.pdbx_strand_id
1 'polypeptide(L)'
;MDEYNNQMGNMINSMAQTTFNNIAYAYKHDVIPRELAMECLSFMFGESKAKRYMERLDQYEKTPPPLTPDFNVEDVFQQCRDFKEKWDQFKDIIDMDQIIQQ
;
A
#
# COMPACT_ATOMS: atom_id res chain seq x y z
N MET A 1 -1.32 27.69 4.06
CA MET A 1 -0.43 26.61 3.62
C MET A 1 -0.68 25.34 4.43
N ASP A 2 -0.90 25.44 5.75
CA ASP A 2 -1.02 24.26 6.62
C ASP A 2 -2.26 23.38 6.35
N GLU A 3 -3.42 23.96 6.05
CA GLU A 3 -4.63 23.17 5.74
C GLU A 3 -4.52 22.39 4.43
N TYR A 4 -3.87 22.97 3.41
CA TYR A 4 -3.66 22.31 2.12
C TYR A 4 -2.69 21.13 2.26
N ASN A 5 -1.59 21.32 3.00
CA ASN A 5 -0.64 20.25 3.28
C ASN A 5 -1.27 19.15 4.14
N ASN A 6 -2.11 19.50 5.12
CA ASN A 6 -2.86 18.52 5.92
C ASN A 6 -3.88 17.71 5.10
N GLN A 7 -4.64 18.36 4.20
CA GLN A 7 -5.56 17.65 3.31
C GLN A 7 -4.83 16.73 2.34
N MET A 8 -3.71 17.19 1.78
CA MET A 8 -2.89 16.40 0.86
C MET A 8 -2.24 15.20 1.57
N GLY A 9 -1.73 15.41 2.79
CA GLY A 9 -1.24 14.34 3.66
C GLY A 9 -2.31 13.28 3.90
N ASN A 10 -3.51 13.67 4.31
CA ASN A 10 -4.61 12.72 4.54
C ASN A 10 -4.99 11.93 3.28
N MET A 11 -4.97 12.56 2.11
CA MET A 11 -5.25 11.88 0.84
C MET A 11 -4.17 10.82 0.53
N ILE A 12 -2.89 11.16 0.67
CA ILE A 12 -1.78 10.24 0.42
C ILE A 12 -1.80 9.08 1.42
N ASN A 13 -2.16 9.34 2.68
CA ASN A 13 -2.33 8.31 3.71
C ASN A 13 -3.41 7.31 3.33
N SER A 14 -4.57 7.84 2.93
CA SER A 14 -5.69 7.02 2.51
C SER A 14 -5.32 6.17 1.29
N MET A 15 -4.62 6.75 0.30
CA MET A 15 -4.15 6.00 -0.87
C MET A 15 -3.11 4.92 -0.50
N ALA A 16 -2.16 5.23 0.38
CA ALA A 16 -1.19 4.27 0.88
C ALA A 16 -1.88 3.07 1.55
N GLN A 17 -2.85 3.36 2.43
CA GLN A 17 -3.55 2.33 3.19
C GLN A 17 -4.46 1.48 2.30
N THR A 18 -5.21 2.10 1.38
CA THR A 18 -6.04 1.37 0.42
C THR A 18 -5.19 0.47 -0.47
N THR A 19 -4.10 0.99 -1.03
CA THR A 19 -3.22 0.21 -1.92
C THR A 19 -2.54 -0.92 -1.15
N PHE A 20 -2.07 -0.66 0.08
CA PHE A 20 -1.52 -1.71 0.96
C PHE A 20 -2.54 -2.81 1.24
N ASN A 21 -3.78 -2.45 1.59
CA ASN A 21 -4.84 -3.42 1.87
C ASN A 21 -5.13 -4.28 0.65
N ASN A 22 -5.15 -3.70 -0.56
CA ASN A 22 -5.40 -4.44 -1.79
C ASN A 22 -4.26 -5.40 -2.15
N ILE A 23 -3.00 -5.00 -1.93
CA ILE A 23 -1.84 -5.91 -2.06
C ILE A 23 -1.94 -7.06 -1.06
N ALA A 24 -2.21 -6.73 0.22
CA ALA A 24 -2.37 -7.71 1.28
C ALA A 24 -3.49 -8.70 0.97
N TYR A 25 -4.59 -8.19 0.43
CA TYR A 25 -5.74 -8.98 0.04
C TYR A 25 -5.43 -9.92 -1.13
N ALA A 26 -4.81 -9.40 -2.19
CA ALA A 26 -4.35 -10.19 -3.34
C ALA A 26 -3.39 -11.32 -2.91
N TYR A 27 -2.44 -11.00 -2.03
CA TYR A 27 -1.47 -11.95 -1.50
C TYR A 27 -2.15 -13.04 -0.65
N LYS A 28 -3.03 -12.66 0.28
CA LYS A 28 -3.68 -13.59 1.19
C LYS A 28 -4.69 -14.53 0.53
N HIS A 29 -5.10 -14.21 -0.69
CA HIS A 29 -5.92 -15.08 -1.53
C HIS A 29 -5.12 -15.83 -2.61
N ASP A 30 -3.79 -15.83 -2.54
CA ASP A 30 -2.90 -16.48 -3.50
C ASP A 30 -3.10 -15.98 -4.95
N VAL A 31 -3.64 -14.76 -5.13
CA VAL A 31 -3.80 -14.14 -6.45
C VAL A 31 -2.45 -13.64 -6.97
N ILE A 32 -1.61 -13.13 -6.07
CA ILE A 32 -0.23 -12.75 -6.37
C ILE A 32 0.73 -13.50 -5.45
N PRO A 33 1.92 -13.90 -5.96
CA PRO A 33 2.92 -14.53 -5.12
C PRO A 33 3.56 -13.51 -4.16
N ARG A 34 4.19 -14.03 -3.11
CA ARG A 34 4.88 -13.23 -2.09
C ARG A 34 5.91 -12.28 -2.68
N GLU A 35 6.67 -12.74 -3.67
CA GLU A 35 7.70 -11.96 -4.35
C GLU A 35 7.10 -10.71 -5.01
N LEU A 36 5.95 -10.86 -5.67
CA LEU A 36 5.29 -9.76 -6.35
C LEU A 36 4.64 -8.79 -5.37
N ALA A 37 4.09 -9.29 -4.26
CA ALA A 37 3.63 -8.43 -3.16
C ALA A 37 4.80 -7.62 -2.57
N MET A 38 5.96 -8.25 -2.36
CA MET A 38 7.18 -7.61 -1.88
C MET A 38 7.70 -6.54 -2.86
N GLU A 39 7.67 -6.81 -4.16
CA GLU A 39 8.04 -5.84 -5.20
C GLU A 39 7.11 -4.61 -5.18
N CYS A 40 5.79 -4.81 -5.09
CA CYS A 40 4.82 -3.72 -5.00
C CYS A 40 5.05 -2.87 -3.75
N LEU A 41 5.22 -3.50 -2.59
CA LEU A 41 5.50 -2.80 -1.34
C LEU A 41 6.83 -2.05 -1.38
N SER A 42 7.85 -2.63 -2.02
CA SER A 42 9.17 -1.99 -2.16
C SER A 42 9.13 -0.80 -3.09
N PHE A 43 8.35 -0.88 -4.17
CA PHE A 43 8.10 0.22 -5.08
C PHE A 43 7.42 1.41 -4.38
N MET A 44 6.43 1.13 -3.52
CA MET A 44 5.68 2.16 -2.79
C MET A 44 6.46 2.76 -1.61
N PHE A 45 7.05 1.93 -0.76
CA PHE A 45 7.53 2.32 0.57
C PHE A 45 9.05 2.19 0.74
N GLY A 46 9.76 1.67 -0.26
CA GLY A 46 11.17 1.30 -0.17
C GLY A 46 11.39 -0.06 0.49
N GLU A 47 12.53 -0.68 0.15
CA GLU A 47 12.82 -2.07 0.48
C GLU A 47 12.79 -2.37 2.00
N SER A 48 13.31 -1.44 2.82
CA SER A 48 13.39 -1.63 4.27
C SER A 48 12.01 -1.70 4.94
N LYS A 49 11.07 -0.85 4.51
CA LYS A 49 9.68 -0.87 5.00
C LYS A 49 8.91 -2.06 4.45
N ALA A 50 9.12 -2.37 3.17
CA ALA A 50 8.49 -3.50 2.50
C ALA A 50 8.78 -4.84 3.21
N LYS A 51 10.03 -5.09 3.63
CA LYS A 51 10.38 -6.31 4.38
C LYS A 51 9.54 -6.45 5.65
N ARG A 52 9.47 -5.39 6.46
CA ARG A 52 8.69 -5.39 7.71
C ARG A 52 7.19 -5.59 7.47
N TYR A 53 6.65 -4.99 6.41
CA TYR A 53 5.24 -5.15 6.05
C TYR A 53 4.95 -6.56 5.54
N MET A 54 5.82 -7.12 4.72
CA MET A 54 5.69 -8.48 4.22
C MET A 54 5.73 -9.50 5.35
N GLU A 55 6.67 -9.36 6.31
CA GLU A 55 6.74 -10.21 7.51
C GLU A 55 5.46 -10.15 8.34
N ARG A 56 4.88 -8.96 8.51
CA ARG A 56 3.58 -8.78 9.20
C ARG A 56 2.45 -9.47 8.45
N LEU A 57 2.43 -9.38 7.13
CA LEU A 57 1.45 -10.07 6.32
C LEU A 57 1.62 -11.58 6.44
N ASP A 58 2.84 -12.12 6.35
CA ASP A 58 3.11 -13.55 6.53
C ASP A 58 2.59 -14.08 7.87
N GLN A 59 2.80 -13.32 8.95
CA GLN A 59 2.38 -13.66 10.31
C GLN A 59 0.88 -13.47 10.58
N TYR A 60 0.13 -12.85 9.66
CA TYR A 60 -1.29 -12.63 9.84
C TYR A 60 -2.08 -13.93 9.64
N GLU A 61 -2.46 -14.56 10.75
CA GLU A 61 -3.14 -15.87 10.77
C GLU A 61 -4.64 -15.81 10.49
N LYS A 62 -5.25 -14.63 10.56
CA LYS A 62 -6.70 -14.52 10.32
C LYS A 62 -7.00 -14.78 8.84
N THR A 63 -7.98 -15.63 8.60
CA THR A 63 -8.52 -15.87 7.27
C THR A 63 -9.04 -14.56 6.68
N PRO A 64 -8.58 -14.15 5.49
CA PRO A 64 -9.10 -12.97 4.83
C PRO A 64 -10.58 -13.17 4.45
N PRO A 65 -11.39 -12.10 4.41
CA PRO A 65 -12.77 -12.19 3.91
C PRO A 65 -12.77 -12.68 2.45
N PRO A 66 -13.75 -13.46 1.97
CA PRO A 66 -13.73 -14.01 0.61
C PRO A 66 -13.62 -12.94 -0.49
N LEU A 67 -12.82 -13.22 -1.53
CA LEU A 67 -12.69 -12.36 -2.71
C LEU A 67 -14.05 -11.96 -3.27
N THR A 68 -14.21 -10.68 -3.55
CA THR A 68 -15.40 -10.21 -4.25
C THR A 68 -15.33 -10.66 -5.72
N PRO A 69 -16.47 -10.98 -6.38
CA PRO A 69 -16.48 -11.47 -7.76
C PRO A 69 -15.90 -10.49 -8.79
N ASP A 70 -15.83 -9.21 -8.43
CA ASP A 70 -15.33 -8.10 -9.23
C ASP A 70 -13.87 -7.73 -8.91
N PHE A 71 -13.19 -8.48 -8.03
CA PHE A 71 -11.79 -8.21 -7.72
C PHE A 71 -10.89 -8.33 -8.95
N ASN A 72 -10.19 -7.26 -9.30
CA ASN A 72 -9.27 -7.20 -10.43
C ASN A 72 -7.84 -6.92 -9.94
N VAL A 73 -6.93 -7.85 -10.23
CA VAL A 73 -5.51 -7.71 -9.87
C VAL A 73 -4.83 -6.57 -10.66
N GLU A 74 -5.30 -6.25 -11.87
CA GLU A 74 -4.75 -5.14 -12.65
C GLU A 74 -4.97 -3.80 -11.95
N ASP A 75 -6.11 -3.64 -11.25
CA ASP A 75 -6.42 -2.44 -10.48
C ASP A 75 -5.45 -2.27 -9.30
N VAL A 76 -4.99 -3.37 -8.70
CA VAL A 76 -3.97 -3.35 -7.63
C VAL A 76 -2.66 -2.78 -8.16
N PHE A 77 -2.20 -3.26 -9.33
CA PHE A 77 -0.97 -2.74 -9.94
C PHE A 77 -1.12 -1.29 -10.40
N GLN A 78 -2.31 -0.91 -10.89
CA GLN A 78 -2.57 0.48 -11.25
C GLN A 78 -2.54 1.40 -10.03
N GLN A 79 -3.14 1.00 -8.91
CA GLN A 79 -3.07 1.75 -7.67
C GLN A 79 -1.64 1.90 -7.14
N CYS A 80 -0.79 0.87 -7.28
CA CYS A 80 0.64 0.99 -6.96
C CYS A 80 1.31 2.10 -7.77
N ARG A 81 1.03 2.17 -9.08
CA ARG A 81 1.55 3.23 -9.97
C ARG A 81 1.02 4.61 -9.60
N ASP A 82 -0.30 4.73 -9.43
CA ASP A 82 -0.96 6.00 -9.10
C ASP A 82 -0.47 6.55 -7.75
N PHE A 83 -0.29 5.65 -6.77
CA PHE A 83 0.30 6.00 -5.48
C PHE A 83 1.73 6.51 -5.66
N LYS A 84 2.57 5.79 -6.41
CA LYS A 84 3.97 6.18 -6.58
C LYS A 84 4.11 7.52 -7.29
N GLU A 85 3.29 7.78 -8.31
CA GLU A 85 3.31 9.03 -9.04
C GLU A 85 2.97 10.21 -8.11
N LYS A 86 1.89 10.09 -7.32
CA LYS A 86 1.56 11.13 -6.34
C LYS A 86 2.61 11.23 -5.23
N TRP A 87 3.12 10.10 -4.74
CA TRP A 87 4.17 10.10 -3.74
C TRP A 87 5.42 10.84 -4.23
N ASP A 88 5.89 10.57 -5.44
CA ASP A 88 7.05 11.27 -6.00
C ASP A 88 6.82 12.77 -6.19
N GLN A 89 5.58 13.20 -6.42
CA GLN A 89 5.22 14.62 -6.51
C GLN A 89 5.22 15.33 -5.15
N PHE A 90 4.95 14.62 -4.04
CA PHE A 90 4.70 15.24 -2.74
C PHE A 90 5.62 14.77 -1.60
N LYS A 91 6.54 13.83 -1.85
CA LYS A 91 7.46 13.27 -0.83
C LYS A 91 8.35 14.30 -0.14
N ASP A 92 8.66 15.41 -0.81
CA ASP A 92 9.48 16.49 -0.24
C ASP A 92 8.67 17.43 0.67
N ILE A 93 7.34 17.24 0.72
CA ILE A 93 6.38 18.07 1.46
C ILE A 93 5.74 17.25 2.60
N ILE A 94 5.77 15.92 2.55
CA ILE A 94 5.03 15.02 3.44
C ILE A 94 5.98 13.98 4.07
N ASP A 95 5.95 13.86 5.40
CA ASP A 95 6.71 12.87 6.16
C ASP A 95 5.91 11.56 6.35
N MET A 96 6.30 10.51 5.63
CA MET A 96 5.68 9.18 5.66
C MET A 96 5.80 8.44 6.99
N ASP A 97 6.74 8.79 7.85
CA ASP A 97 6.91 8.09 9.13
C ASP A 97 5.81 8.44 10.14
N GLN A 98 5.02 9.50 9.88
CA GLN A 98 3.83 9.85 10.66
C GLN A 98 2.55 9.15 10.21
N ILE A 99 2.57 8.52 9.03
CA ILE A 99 1.37 8.08 8.31
C ILE A 99 1.01 6.63 8.62
N ILE A 100 2.01 5.76 8.72
CA ILE A 100 1.83 4.31 8.94
C ILE A 100 2.07 3.98 10.42
N GLN A 101 1.31 4.62 11.32
CA GLN A 101 1.31 4.36 12.76
C GLN A 101 -0.07 4.05 13.36
N GLN A 102 -1.12 3.85 12.55
CA GLN A 102 -2.44 3.44 13.02
C GLN A 102 -2.76 2.00 12.63
#